data_AF-A0A6P1IVZ1-F1
#
_entry.id   AF-A0A6P1IVZ1-F1
#
_cell.length_a   1.000
_cell.length_b   1.000
_cell.length_c   1.000
_cell.angle_alpha   90.00
_cell.angle_beta   90.00
_cell.angle_gamma   90.00
#
_symmetry.space_group_name_H-M   'P 1'
#
loop_
_entity.id
_entity.type
_entity.pdbx_description
1 polymer ?
#
loop_
_entity_poly.entity_id
_entity_poly.type
_entity_poly.pdbx_seq_one_letter_code
_entity_poly.pdbx_strand_id
1 'polypeptide(L)'
;MFVDAMVGATAYAHPFHEASAEQFSTAAMEHVRRAQVDIYTSHNSHAMWAIREARRALRTTSTAGVAETLLALDEAAWFTRHNDFVHAEEALETALAHMRAITAQNVRPS
;
A
#
# COMPACT_ATOMS: atom_id res chain seq x y z
N MET A 1 39.88 34.44 20.03
CA MET A 1 40.02 32.98 20.18
C MET A 1 38.65 32.40 19.90
N PHE A 2 38.38 32.03 18.65
CA PHE A 2 37.08 31.49 18.22
C PHE A 2 37.21 29.97 18.22
N VAL A 3 36.46 29.31 19.10
CA VAL A 3 36.36 27.85 19.13
C VAL A 3 35.28 27.48 18.12
N ASP A 4 35.72 26.99 16.98
CA ASP A 4 34.85 26.47 15.93
C ASP A 4 34.31 25.11 16.41
N ALA A 5 33.01 25.05 16.70
CA ALA A 5 32.34 23.84 17.13
C ALA A 5 32.06 22.98 15.89
N MET A 6 33.00 22.11 15.51
CA MET A 6 32.71 20.98 14.62
C MET A 6 31.81 19.98 15.37
N VAL A 7 30.50 20.23 15.31
CA VAL A 7 29.49 19.23 15.65
C VAL A 7 29.45 18.21 14.52
N GLY A 8 29.78 16.97 14.89
CA GLY A 8 29.98 15.86 13.98
C GLY A 8 28.80 15.59 13.07
N ALA A 9 29.12 15.33 11.80
CA ALA A 9 28.26 14.60 10.90
C ALA A 9 28.09 13.17 11.45
N THR A 10 27.04 12.95 12.22
CA THR A 10 26.53 11.60 12.42
C THR A 10 25.89 11.19 11.10
N ALA A 11 26.67 10.49 10.28
CA ALA A 11 26.14 9.61 9.28
C ALA A 11 25.30 8.56 10.01
N TYR A 12 24.01 8.85 10.20
CA TYR A 12 23.05 7.82 10.55
C TYR A 12 23.00 6.87 9.36
N ALA A 13 23.68 5.73 9.53
CA ALA A 13 23.45 4.55 8.72
C ALA A 13 21.96 4.22 8.84
N HIS A 14 21.16 4.65 7.86
CA HIS A 14 19.73 4.42 7.80
C HIS A 14 19.46 2.91 7.60
N PRO A 15 18.82 2.20 8.54
CA PRO A 15 18.14 0.93 8.24
C PRO A 15 16.73 1.20 7.70
N PHE A 16 16.47 2.38 7.11
CA PHE A 16 15.13 2.92 6.92
C PHE A 16 14.35 2.35 5.73
N HIS A 17 14.94 1.47 4.92
CA HIS A 17 14.24 1.01 3.72
C HIS A 17 13.27 -0.13 4.00
N GLU A 18 13.67 -1.13 4.81
CA GLU A 18 12.85 -2.31 5.09
C GLU A 18 11.65 -1.99 6.01
N ALA A 19 11.89 -1.30 7.13
CA ALA A 19 10.81 -0.91 8.05
C ALA A 19 9.77 0.02 7.40
N SER A 20 10.21 0.87 6.48
CA SER A 20 9.35 1.78 5.71
C SER A 20 8.50 1.02 4.70
N ALA A 21 9.10 0.09 3.95
CA ALA A 21 8.37 -0.75 3.00
C ALA A 21 7.31 -1.66 3.68
N GLU A 22 7.63 -2.23 4.85
CA GLU A 22 6.66 -3.02 5.64
C GLU A 22 5.49 -2.18 6.17
N GLN A 23 5.77 -0.96 6.66
CA GLN A 23 4.74 -0.04 7.15
C GLN A 23 3.79 0.40 6.03
N PHE A 24 4.31 0.73 4.83
CA PHE A 24 3.48 1.09 3.68
C PHE A 24 2.62 -0.06 3.18
N SER A 25 3.18 -1.27 3.14
CA SER A 25 2.45 -2.49 2.79
C SER A 25 1.28 -2.73 3.76
N THR A 26 1.51 -2.54 5.08
CA THR A 26 0.47 -2.73 6.10
C THR A 26 -0.67 -1.73 5.98
N ALA A 27 -0.36 -0.44 5.84
CA ALA A 27 -1.38 0.60 5.68
C ALA A 27 -2.22 0.39 4.40
N ALA A 28 -1.58 0.04 3.28
CA ALA A 28 -2.29 -0.25 2.04
C ALA A 28 -3.26 -1.43 2.20
N MET A 29 -2.82 -2.52 2.85
CA MET A 29 -3.66 -3.69 3.12
C MET A 29 -4.86 -3.37 4.01
N GLU A 30 -4.70 -2.49 5.02
CA GLU A 30 -5.80 -2.06 5.88
C GLU A 30 -6.87 -1.29 5.09
N HIS A 31 -6.47 -0.38 4.22
CA HIS A 31 -7.40 0.34 3.34
C HIS A 31 -8.15 -0.61 2.39
N VAL A 32 -7.48 -1.64 1.86
CA VAL A 32 -8.17 -2.64 1.02
C VAL A 32 -9.19 -3.45 1.81
N ARG A 33 -8.84 -3.93 3.01
CA ARG A 33 -9.80 -4.62 3.90
C ARG A 33 -11.00 -3.73 4.24
N ARG A 34 -10.75 -2.44 4.48
CA ARG A 34 -11.81 -1.46 4.72
C ARG A 34 -12.74 -1.35 3.51
N ALA A 35 -12.20 -1.29 2.31
CA ALA A 35 -12.99 -1.26 1.08
C ALA A 35 -13.89 -2.48 0.93
N GLN A 36 -13.40 -3.69 1.25
CA GLN A 36 -14.20 -4.92 1.21
C GLN A 36 -15.41 -4.84 2.18
N VAL A 37 -15.20 -4.37 3.41
CA VAL A 37 -16.29 -4.17 4.38
C VAL A 37 -17.29 -3.13 3.88
N ASP A 38 -16.81 -2.03 3.30
CA ASP A 38 -17.67 -0.97 2.78
C ASP A 38 -18.48 -1.45 1.56
N ILE A 39 -17.92 -2.30 0.67
CA ILE A 39 -18.66 -2.94 -0.42
C ILE A 39 -19.75 -3.87 0.12
N TYR A 40 -19.40 -4.77 1.05
CA TYR A 40 -20.35 -5.68 1.67
C TYR A 40 -21.52 -4.94 2.34
N THR A 41 -21.24 -3.80 2.95
CA THR A 41 -22.24 -2.95 3.61
C THR A 41 -22.87 -1.90 2.69
N SER A 42 -22.63 -1.97 1.37
CA SER A 42 -23.19 -1.06 0.35
C SER A 42 -22.83 0.42 0.53
N HIS A 43 -21.70 0.72 1.19
CA HIS A 43 -21.14 2.06 1.34
C HIS A 43 -20.15 2.39 0.20
N ASN A 44 -20.64 2.43 -1.05
CA ASN A 44 -19.78 2.54 -2.24
C ASN A 44 -18.84 3.76 -2.23
N SER A 45 -19.29 4.91 -1.71
CA SER A 45 -18.47 6.11 -1.60
C SER A 45 -17.29 5.91 -0.63
N HIS A 46 -17.51 5.20 0.48
CA HIS A 46 -16.47 4.87 1.45
C HIS A 46 -15.51 3.83 0.89
N ALA A 47 -16.01 2.80 0.20
CA ALA A 47 -15.18 1.84 -0.52
C ALA A 47 -14.27 2.54 -1.53
N MET A 48 -14.82 3.45 -2.34
CA MET A 48 -14.06 4.24 -3.31
C MET A 48 -13.00 5.14 -2.66
N TRP A 49 -13.28 5.69 -1.47
CA TRP A 49 -12.30 6.46 -0.72
C TRP A 49 -11.16 5.56 -0.22
N ALA A 50 -11.49 4.41 0.37
CA ALA A 50 -10.50 3.46 0.88
C ALA A 50 -9.60 2.91 -0.24
N ILE A 51 -10.14 2.58 -1.41
CA ILE A 51 -9.35 2.15 -2.58
C ILE A 51 -8.35 3.23 -3.00
N ARG A 52 -8.73 4.51 -2.96
CA ARG A 52 -7.80 5.62 -3.30
C ARG A 52 -6.67 5.76 -2.28
N GLU A 53 -6.97 5.62 -1.00
CA GLU A 53 -5.95 5.68 0.05
C GLU A 53 -4.98 4.49 -0.04
N ALA A 54 -5.47 3.29 -0.34
CA ALA A 54 -4.62 2.14 -0.64
C ALA A 54 -3.63 2.45 -1.79
N ARG A 55 -4.13 3.02 -2.89
CA ARG A 55 -3.27 3.43 -4.02
C ARG A 55 -2.25 4.50 -3.62
N ARG A 56 -2.66 5.48 -2.81
CA ARG A 56 -1.78 6.54 -2.34
C ARG A 56 -0.63 5.98 -1.50
N ALA A 57 -0.92 5.02 -0.62
CA ALA A 57 0.08 4.34 0.20
C ALA A 57 1.09 3.53 -0.63
N LEU A 58 0.66 2.98 -1.78
CA LEU A 58 1.54 2.20 -2.67
C LEU A 58 2.38 3.05 -3.62
N ARG A 59 1.92 4.23 -4.01
CA ARG A 59 2.63 5.09 -4.98
C ARG A 59 3.98 5.60 -4.47
N THR A 60 4.20 5.59 -3.17
CA THR A 60 5.49 5.93 -2.56
C THR A 60 6.47 4.75 -2.51
N THR A 61 6.03 3.56 -2.93
CA THR A 61 6.80 2.31 -2.90
C THR A 61 7.27 1.94 -4.30
N SER A 62 8.58 1.81 -4.49
CA SER A 62 9.17 1.37 -5.75
C SER A 62 9.71 -0.06 -5.61
N THR A 63 8.81 -1.04 -5.64
CA THR A 63 9.14 -2.47 -5.54
C THR A 63 8.47 -3.23 -6.67
N ALA A 64 9.09 -4.33 -7.13
CA ALA A 64 8.47 -5.23 -8.09
C ALA A 64 7.10 -5.73 -7.54
N GLY A 65 6.09 -5.86 -8.40
CA GLY A 65 4.73 -6.24 -7.98
C GLY A 65 3.80 -5.07 -7.64
N VAL A 66 4.33 -3.86 -7.41
CA VAL A 66 3.50 -2.69 -7.08
C VAL A 66 2.62 -2.28 -8.26
N ALA A 67 3.11 -2.39 -9.50
CA ALA A 67 2.35 -2.04 -10.70
C ALA A 67 1.10 -2.93 -10.87
N GLU A 68 1.27 -4.24 -10.70
CA GLU A 68 0.20 -5.24 -10.76
C GLU A 68 -0.81 -5.02 -9.62
N THR A 69 -0.33 -4.64 -8.43
CA THR A 69 -1.20 -4.27 -7.31
C THR A 69 -2.03 -3.02 -7.63
N LEU A 70 -1.41 -1.99 -8.21
CA LEU A 70 -2.11 -0.76 -8.58
C LEU A 70 -3.17 -1.01 -9.67
N LEU A 71 -2.88 -1.88 -10.63
CA LEU A 71 -3.82 -2.28 -11.67
C LEU A 71 -5.06 -2.96 -11.08
N ALA A 72 -4.88 -3.93 -10.18
CA ALA A 72 -6.00 -4.58 -9.49
C ALA A 72 -6.86 -3.59 -8.67
N LEU A 73 -6.24 -2.58 -8.05
CA LEU A 73 -6.97 -1.52 -7.35
C LEU A 73 -7.74 -0.59 -8.33
N ASP A 74 -7.23 -0.37 -9.53
CA ASP A 74 -7.93 0.38 -10.58
C ASP A 74 -9.14 -0.40 -11.12
N GLU A 75 -9.03 -1.72 -11.28
CA GLU A 75 -10.14 -2.61 -11.63
C GLU A 75 -11.22 -2.62 -10.54
N ALA A 76 -10.84 -2.78 -9.27
CA ALA A 76 -11.77 -2.73 -8.15
C ALA A 76 -12.55 -1.39 -8.10
N ALA A 77 -11.85 -0.28 -8.34
CA ALA A 77 -12.47 1.04 -8.43
C ALA A 77 -13.42 1.17 -9.62
N TRP A 78 -13.09 0.56 -10.76
CA TRP A 78 -13.96 0.53 -11.93
C TRP A 78 -15.25 -0.24 -11.62
N PHE A 79 -15.14 -1.47 -11.12
CA PHE A 79 -16.29 -2.31 -10.81
C PHE A 79 -17.18 -1.71 -9.72
N THR A 80 -16.60 -1.13 -8.66
CA THR A 80 -17.35 -0.47 -7.59
C THR A 80 -18.18 0.71 -8.11
N ARG A 81 -17.65 1.50 -9.06
CA ARG A 81 -18.42 2.60 -9.69
C ARG A 81 -19.60 2.10 -10.53
N HIS A 82 -19.51 0.88 -11.06
CA HIS A 82 -20.54 0.26 -11.89
C HIS A 82 -21.47 -0.67 -11.09
N ASN A 83 -21.36 -0.67 -9.75
CA ASN A 83 -22.10 -1.54 -8.84
C ASN A 83 -21.90 -3.04 -9.10
N ASP A 84 -20.77 -3.41 -9.71
CA ASP A 84 -20.39 -4.80 -9.91
C ASP A 84 -19.55 -5.28 -8.71
N PHE A 85 -20.22 -5.57 -7.61
CA PHE A 85 -19.55 -5.79 -6.33
C PHE A 85 -18.80 -7.12 -6.25
N VAL A 86 -19.22 -8.13 -7.01
CA VAL A 86 -18.54 -9.43 -7.06
C VAL A 86 -17.16 -9.27 -7.69
N HIS A 87 -17.09 -8.68 -8.89
CA HIS A 87 -15.80 -8.46 -9.55
C HIS A 87 -14.96 -7.39 -8.82
N ALA A 88 -15.59 -6.43 -8.14
CA ALA A 88 -14.86 -5.50 -7.28
C ALA A 88 -14.17 -6.23 -6.12
N GLU A 89 -14.84 -7.18 -5.47
CA GLU A 89 -14.26 -7.97 -4.38
C GLU A 89 -13.10 -8.86 -4.87
N GLU A 90 -13.28 -9.57 -5.99
CA GLU A 90 -12.24 -10.40 -6.62
C GLU A 90 -10.97 -9.59 -6.95
N ALA A 91 -11.15 -8.36 -7.46
CA ALA A 91 -10.03 -7.47 -7.74
C ALA A 91 -9.32 -7.00 -6.46
N LEU A 92 -10.07 -6.73 -5.37
CA LEU A 92 -9.48 -6.38 -4.07
C LEU A 92 -8.72 -7.56 -3.44
N GLU A 93 -9.24 -8.79 -3.57
CA GLU A 93 -8.54 -9.99 -3.14
C GLU A 93 -7.23 -10.20 -3.91
N THR A 94 -7.27 -10.00 -5.23
CA THR A 94 -6.08 -10.03 -6.08
C THR A 94 -5.04 -9.00 -5.62
N ALA A 95 -5.46 -7.77 -5.34
CA ALA A 95 -4.58 -6.74 -4.80
C ALA A 95 -3.96 -7.15 -3.45
N LEU A 96 -4.73 -7.74 -2.53
CA LEU A 96 -4.21 -8.24 -1.25
C LEU A 96 -3.20 -9.38 -1.45
N ALA A 97 -3.44 -10.29 -2.39
CA ALA A 97 -2.52 -11.37 -2.70
C ALA A 97 -1.17 -10.82 -3.19
N HIS A 98 -1.18 -9.82 -4.07
CA HIS A 98 0.03 -9.14 -4.53
C HIS A 98 0.76 -8.43 -3.37
N MET A 99 0.06 -7.68 -2.51
CA MET A 99 0.68 -7.01 -1.35
C MET A 99 1.37 -7.98 -0.40
N ARG A 100 0.75 -9.14 -0.14
CA ARG A 100 1.34 -10.21 0.69
C ARG A 100 2.59 -10.80 0.04
N ALA A 101 2.56 -11.00 -1.28
CA ALA A 101 3.72 -11.50 -2.02
C ALA A 101 4.89 -10.50 -1.97
N ILE A 102 4.64 -9.20 -2.15
CA ILE A 102 5.64 -8.14 -2.03
C ILE A 102 6.26 -8.15 -0.62
N THR A 103 5.42 -8.24 0.41
CA THR A 103 5.88 -8.28 1.81
C THR A 103 6.76 -9.49 2.07
N ALA A 104 6.33 -10.68 1.62
CA ALA A 104 7.10 -11.91 1.80
C ALA A 104 8.45 -11.91 1.06
N GLN A 105 8.55 -11.20 -0.07
CA GLN A 105 9.81 -11.01 -0.79
C GLN A 105 10.76 -10.08 -0.02
N ASN A 106 10.24 -9.00 0.58
CA ASN A 106 11.05 -8.05 1.34
C ASN A 106 11.62 -8.64 2.65
N VAL A 107 10.99 -9.67 3.22
CA VAL A 107 11.41 -10.30 4.50
C VAL A 107 12.53 -11.34 4.32
N ARG A 108 12.83 -11.81 3.09
CA ARG A 108 13.92 -12.78 2.87
C ARG A 108 15.25 -12.05 2.64
N PRO A 109 16.18 -11.99 3.62
CA PRO A 109 17.52 -11.51 3.34
C PRO A 109 18.24 -12.55 2.46
N SER A 110 18.88 -12.07 1.39
CA SER A 110 19.84 -12.82 0.57
C SER A 110 21.10 -13.15 1.35
#